data_AF-A0A1Q9DZK5-F1
#
_entry.id   AF-A0A1Q9DZK5-F1
#
_cell.length_a   1.000
_cell.length_b   1.000
_cell.length_c   1.000
_cell.angle_alpha   90.00
_cell.angle_beta   90.00
_cell.angle_gamma   90.00
#
_symmetry.space_group_name_H-M   'P 1'
#
loop_
_entity.id
_entity.type
_entity.pdbx_description
1 polymer ?
#
loop_
_entity_poly.entity_id
_entity_poly.type
_entity_poly.pdbx_seq_one_letter_code
_entity_poly.pdbx_strand_id
1 'polypeptide(L)'
;MDVLEPVLPAILSYVDFRTVLCTAAASRFSRLPSRCNQVWIQCCRERWRFGALFQVDSHANPGARDEASMQLWQRSVAEYRDGVHHSDAFGFFLERSRKDAEVRRWLEAEDADKLDEILRLGANVLDVLLKLERCTDARLKGAAQNARIQITDAWAVERWTHLIKIEPTKAATLEEGALILSQWGYPTADVSGMRLALEKLAQRAQELGARRSSTGLPSEDEAKAIIAALNTALFAEYGLQGNAENYYDPENSMLHAVLARKKGIPISLSVVWAAVARRCGLECHPLADMPRHVLIRVPLRASDSAESAGPAVMRDLYIDAFDGGKMLVWRELVRFLGAMLGARIPEEMLVSTAEITPPAQLYFRMMRNLENIYEQSGDRVRFRGIQIQMHALVQLMQGSELPRRGGYRTGP
;
A
#
# COMPACT_ATOMS: atom_id res chain seq x y z
N MET A 1 26.96 -10.57 -32.03
CA MET A 1 26.19 -10.43 -30.78
C MET A 1 26.79 -9.33 -29.92
N ASP A 2 28.11 -9.27 -29.77
CA ASP A 2 28.84 -8.24 -29.01
C ASP A 2 28.57 -6.79 -29.44
N VAL A 3 28.21 -6.56 -30.71
CA VAL A 3 27.87 -5.23 -31.25
C VAL A 3 26.42 -4.82 -30.93
N LEU A 4 25.51 -5.81 -30.78
CA LEU A 4 24.09 -5.55 -30.51
C LEU A 4 23.77 -5.52 -29.01
N GLU A 5 24.62 -6.10 -28.16
CA GLU A 5 24.42 -6.26 -26.73
C GLU A 5 24.16 -4.95 -25.95
N PRO A 6 24.90 -3.84 -26.18
CA PRO A 6 24.63 -2.57 -25.48
C PRO A 6 23.34 -1.89 -25.93
N VAL A 7 22.92 -2.21 -27.16
CA VAL A 7 21.77 -1.60 -27.83
C VAL A 7 20.51 -2.45 -27.66
N LEU A 8 20.64 -3.72 -27.27
CA LEU A 8 19.54 -4.67 -27.17
C LEU A 8 18.45 -4.21 -26.20
N PRO A 9 18.75 -3.73 -24.97
CA PRO A 9 17.71 -3.19 -24.09
C PRO A 9 16.98 -1.98 -24.70
N ALA A 10 17.71 -1.15 -25.44
CA ALA A 10 17.17 0.00 -26.16
C ALA A 10 16.44 -0.40 -27.47
N ILE A 11 16.69 -1.57 -28.05
CA ILE A 11 15.94 -2.09 -29.19
C ILE A 11 14.67 -2.80 -28.68
N LEU A 12 14.80 -3.63 -27.64
CA LEU A 12 13.70 -4.35 -27.00
C LEU A 12 12.68 -3.43 -26.32
N SER A 13 13.07 -2.20 -25.96
CA SER A 13 12.15 -1.18 -25.46
C SER A 13 11.31 -0.51 -26.56
N TYR A 14 11.73 -0.59 -27.84
CA TYR A 14 11.02 -0.03 -29.00
C TYR A 14 10.34 -1.08 -29.87
N VAL A 15 10.78 -2.33 -29.82
CA VAL A 15 10.14 -3.44 -30.52
C VAL A 15 9.05 -4.03 -29.61
N ASP A 16 7.87 -4.23 -30.18
CA ASP A 16 6.80 -4.94 -29.49
C ASP A 16 7.31 -6.30 -28.96
N PHE A 17 7.15 -6.53 -27.66
CA PHE A 17 7.58 -7.76 -26.99
C PHE A 17 7.05 -9.03 -27.66
N ARG A 18 5.90 -8.97 -28.34
CA ARG A 18 5.37 -10.09 -29.13
C ARG A 18 6.19 -10.32 -30.40
N THR A 19 6.61 -9.29 -31.12
CA THR A 19 7.56 -9.40 -32.26
C THR A 19 8.88 -9.99 -31.80
N VAL A 20 9.35 -9.56 -30.63
CA VAL A 20 10.55 -10.05 -29.95
C VAL A 20 10.43 -11.53 -29.56
N LEU A 21 9.29 -11.96 -28.98
CA LEU A 21 8.99 -13.36 -28.64
C LEU A 21 8.76 -14.24 -29.88
N CYS A 22 8.07 -13.74 -30.91
CA CYS A 22 7.85 -14.46 -32.17
C CYS A 22 9.16 -14.66 -32.94
N THR A 23 10.03 -13.64 -32.96
CA THR A 23 11.38 -13.75 -33.52
C THR A 23 12.20 -14.75 -32.70
N ALA A 24 12.06 -14.75 -31.38
CA ALA A 24 12.73 -15.72 -30.52
C ALA A 24 12.25 -17.18 -30.76
N ALA A 25 10.94 -17.38 -30.91
CA ALA A 25 10.30 -18.67 -31.21
C ALA A 25 10.73 -19.22 -32.58
N ALA A 26 10.72 -18.36 -33.60
CA ALA A 26 10.97 -18.74 -34.98
C ALA A 26 12.46 -19.09 -35.24
N SER A 27 13.37 -18.49 -34.48
CA SER A 27 14.80 -18.55 -34.77
C SER A 27 15.52 -19.77 -34.17
N ARG A 28 14.81 -20.72 -33.53
CA ARG A 28 15.43 -21.87 -32.81
C ARG A 28 16.64 -21.42 -31.97
N PHE A 29 16.50 -20.36 -31.17
CA PHE A 29 17.53 -19.81 -30.27
C PHE A 29 17.90 -20.75 -29.09
N SER A 30 18.04 -22.03 -29.38
CA SER A 30 18.66 -23.08 -28.55
C SER A 30 20.09 -22.76 -28.11
N ARG A 31 20.66 -21.62 -28.52
CA ARG A 31 22.05 -21.20 -28.27
C ARG A 31 22.22 -19.70 -28.01
N LEU A 32 21.24 -19.02 -27.40
CA LEU A 32 21.53 -17.66 -26.91
C LEU A 32 22.52 -17.75 -25.73
N PRO A 33 23.59 -16.92 -25.70
CA PRO A 33 24.52 -16.90 -24.58
C PRO A 33 23.79 -16.60 -23.26
N SER A 34 24.32 -17.10 -22.14
CA SER A 34 23.79 -16.90 -20.77
C SER A 34 23.49 -15.43 -20.42
N ARG A 35 24.16 -14.47 -21.08
CA ARG A 35 23.94 -13.02 -20.90
C ARG A 35 22.66 -12.49 -21.55
N CYS A 36 22.22 -13.03 -22.69
CA CYS A 36 20.91 -12.68 -23.25
C CYS A 36 19.79 -13.13 -22.32
N ASN A 37 19.94 -14.30 -21.68
CA ASN A 37 18.99 -14.78 -20.68
C ASN A 37 18.88 -13.83 -19.47
N GLN A 38 19.95 -13.12 -19.08
CA GLN A 38 19.89 -12.12 -18.01
C GLN A 38 19.02 -10.92 -18.38
N VAL A 39 19.19 -10.40 -19.61
CA VAL A 39 18.35 -9.31 -20.14
C VAL A 39 16.89 -9.77 -20.26
N TRP A 40 16.65 -10.99 -20.74
CA TRP A 40 15.30 -11.57 -20.85
C TRP A 40 14.62 -11.78 -19.50
N ILE A 41 15.33 -12.36 -18.53
CA ILE A 41 14.85 -12.55 -17.16
C ILE A 41 14.53 -11.20 -16.52
N GLN A 42 15.35 -10.18 -16.77
CA GLN A 42 15.11 -8.83 -16.28
C GLN A 42 13.83 -8.22 -16.91
N CYS A 43 13.65 -8.30 -18.22
CA CYS A 43 12.42 -7.84 -18.88
C CYS A 43 11.17 -8.58 -18.39
N CYS A 44 11.26 -9.90 -18.18
CA CYS A 44 10.17 -10.69 -17.63
C CYS A 44 9.86 -10.30 -16.17
N ARG A 45 10.88 -10.08 -15.34
CA ARG A 45 10.75 -9.60 -13.95
C ARG A 45 10.12 -8.22 -13.85
N GLU A 46 10.50 -7.29 -14.72
CA GLU A 46 9.96 -5.93 -14.76
C GLU A 46 8.48 -5.91 -15.17
N ARG A 47 8.07 -6.87 -16.01
CA ARG A 47 6.68 -7.04 -16.46
C ARG A 47 5.80 -7.84 -15.49
N TRP A 48 6.40 -8.63 -14.61
CA TRP A 48 5.72 -9.46 -13.60
C TRP A 48 5.22 -8.71 -12.36
N ARG A 49 5.18 -7.37 -12.39
CA ARG A 49 4.62 -6.58 -11.28
C ARG A 49 3.14 -6.93 -11.00
N PHE A 50 2.41 -7.54 -11.95
CA PHE A 50 1.04 -8.06 -11.79
C PHE A 50 0.87 -9.44 -12.44
N GLY A 51 0.57 -10.45 -11.63
CA GLY A 51 0.04 -11.72 -12.13
C GLY A 51 0.23 -12.85 -11.13
N ALA A 52 -0.87 -13.37 -10.59
CA ALA A 52 -0.91 -14.69 -10.00
C ALA A 52 -0.86 -15.74 -11.13
N LEU A 53 -0.23 -16.90 -10.88
CA LEU A 53 -0.40 -18.07 -11.75
C LEU A 53 -1.73 -18.79 -11.47
N PHE A 54 -2.20 -19.53 -12.46
CA PHE A 54 -3.44 -20.31 -12.41
C PHE A 54 -3.31 -21.58 -11.54
N GLN A 55 -4.43 -21.98 -10.92
CA GLN A 55 -4.68 -23.24 -10.19
C GLN A 55 -4.03 -23.44 -8.83
N VAL A 56 -3.57 -22.37 -8.19
CA VAL A 56 -3.47 -22.36 -6.73
C VAL A 56 -4.65 -21.54 -6.25
N ASP A 57 -5.40 -22.03 -5.26
CA ASP A 57 -6.26 -21.21 -4.40
C ASP A 57 -5.38 -20.17 -3.73
N SER A 58 -4.99 -19.14 -4.48
CA SER A 58 -4.01 -18.20 -4.00
C SER A 58 -4.77 -17.16 -3.20
N HIS A 59 -4.79 -17.33 -1.88
CA HIS A 59 -4.92 -16.25 -0.91
C HIS A 59 -3.80 -15.18 -1.05
N ALA A 60 -3.10 -15.15 -2.19
CA ALA A 60 -1.96 -14.29 -2.43
C ALA A 60 -2.43 -12.85 -2.61
N ASN A 61 -1.77 -11.97 -1.88
CA ASN A 61 -2.01 -10.55 -1.98
C ASN A 61 -1.57 -10.01 -3.34
N PRO A 62 -2.13 -8.88 -3.77
CA PRO A 62 -1.93 -8.37 -5.10
C PRO A 62 -0.63 -7.61 -5.11
N GLY A 63 0.18 -7.79 -6.16
CA GLY A 63 1.58 -7.40 -6.11
C GLY A 63 2.44 -8.23 -5.14
N ALA A 64 1.92 -9.29 -4.49
CA ALA A 64 2.79 -10.37 -4.08
C ALA A 64 3.35 -10.98 -5.37
N ARG A 65 4.67 -11.02 -5.49
CA ARG A 65 5.29 -12.01 -6.38
C ARG A 65 4.75 -13.33 -5.88
N ASP A 66 3.84 -13.94 -6.64
CA ASP A 66 3.25 -15.21 -6.24
C ASP A 66 4.40 -16.14 -5.86
N GLU A 67 4.45 -16.53 -4.59
CA GLU A 67 5.56 -17.32 -4.07
C GLU A 67 5.58 -18.67 -4.78
N ALA A 68 4.41 -19.17 -5.22
CA ALA A 68 4.32 -20.33 -6.09
C ALA A 68 4.90 -20.05 -7.49
N SER A 69 4.62 -18.91 -8.12
CA SER A 69 5.25 -18.47 -9.38
C SER A 69 6.74 -18.26 -9.26
N MET A 70 7.21 -17.67 -8.16
CA MET A 70 8.62 -17.47 -7.88
C MET A 70 9.32 -18.79 -7.58
N GLN A 71 8.65 -19.73 -6.91
CA GLN A 71 9.14 -21.09 -6.69
C GLN A 71 9.12 -21.92 -7.97
N LEU A 72 8.10 -21.78 -8.83
CA LEU A 72 8.04 -22.42 -10.14
C LEU A 72 9.17 -21.87 -11.02
N TRP A 73 9.30 -20.55 -11.07
CA TRP A 73 10.40 -19.87 -11.74
C TRP A 73 11.74 -20.29 -11.16
N GLN A 74 11.91 -20.33 -9.84
CA GLN A 74 13.14 -20.76 -9.18
C GLN A 74 13.42 -22.24 -9.44
N ARG A 75 12.43 -23.13 -9.48
CA ARG A 75 12.60 -24.55 -9.87
C ARG A 75 13.02 -24.66 -11.33
N SER A 76 12.31 -24.00 -12.25
CA SER A 76 12.67 -23.94 -13.69
C SER A 76 14.03 -23.27 -13.94
N VAL A 77 14.51 -22.42 -13.02
CA VAL A 77 15.83 -21.77 -13.06
C VAL A 77 16.88 -22.51 -12.20
N ALA A 78 16.51 -23.42 -11.30
CA ALA A 78 17.44 -24.23 -10.50
C ALA A 78 17.86 -25.51 -11.22
N GLU A 79 16.97 -26.07 -12.04
CA GLU A 79 17.24 -27.13 -13.03
C GLU A 79 18.23 -26.69 -14.13
N TYR A 80 18.60 -25.40 -14.14
CA TYR A 80 19.61 -24.76 -14.99
C TYR A 80 21.01 -25.37 -14.91
N ARG A 81 21.37 -26.08 -13.82
CA ARG A 81 22.71 -26.67 -13.69
C ARG A 81 22.99 -27.75 -14.74
N ASP A 82 21.97 -28.38 -15.31
CA ASP A 82 22.15 -29.61 -16.12
C ASP A 82 21.56 -29.55 -17.55
N GLY A 83 21.19 -28.35 -18.06
CA GLY A 83 21.10 -28.12 -19.51
C GLY A 83 19.81 -28.53 -20.24
N VAL A 84 18.63 -28.50 -19.60
CA VAL A 84 17.36 -28.89 -20.25
C VAL A 84 16.27 -27.78 -20.17
N HIS A 85 15.73 -27.47 -21.37
CA HIS A 85 14.48 -26.82 -21.79
C HIS A 85 13.96 -25.51 -21.15
N HIS A 86 14.25 -24.40 -21.85
CA HIS A 86 13.49 -23.13 -21.81
C HIS A 86 12.05 -23.22 -22.35
N SER A 87 11.48 -24.41 -22.62
CA SER A 87 10.18 -24.57 -23.32
C SER A 87 8.99 -24.10 -22.51
N ASP A 88 9.02 -24.28 -21.19
CA ASP A 88 7.81 -24.13 -20.36
C ASP A 88 7.61 -22.69 -19.93
N ALA A 89 8.69 -22.01 -19.52
CA ALA A 89 8.68 -20.56 -19.32
C ALA A 89 8.30 -19.83 -20.62
N PHE A 90 8.83 -20.28 -21.76
CA PHE A 90 8.50 -19.72 -23.07
C PHE A 90 7.05 -20.00 -23.50
N GLY A 91 6.55 -21.21 -23.27
CA GLY A 91 5.16 -21.60 -23.49
C GLY A 91 4.19 -20.76 -22.67
N PHE A 92 4.53 -20.50 -21.41
CA PHE A 92 3.80 -19.59 -20.53
C PHE A 92 3.73 -18.15 -21.09
N PHE A 93 4.87 -17.59 -21.54
CA PHE A 93 4.88 -16.24 -22.14
C PHE A 93 4.07 -16.19 -23.44
N LEU A 94 4.10 -17.25 -24.24
CA LEU A 94 3.32 -17.34 -25.47
C LEU A 94 1.81 -17.42 -25.18
N GLU A 95 1.39 -18.19 -24.17
CA GLU A 95 -0.01 -18.27 -23.74
C GLU A 95 -0.52 -16.93 -23.21
N ARG A 96 0.26 -16.25 -22.36
CA ARG A 96 -0.08 -14.90 -21.89
C ARG A 96 -0.21 -13.90 -23.04
N SER A 97 0.74 -13.92 -23.98
CA SER A 97 0.66 -13.05 -25.17
C SER A 97 -0.55 -13.35 -26.05
N ARG A 98 -1.08 -14.58 -26.06
CA ARG A 98 -2.34 -14.92 -26.76
C ARG A 98 -3.54 -14.32 -26.03
N LYS A 99 -3.59 -14.44 -24.70
CA LYS A 99 -4.63 -13.83 -23.86
C LYS A 99 -4.65 -12.30 -24.01
N ASP A 100 -3.49 -11.64 -24.04
CA ASP A 100 -3.40 -10.19 -24.31
C ASP A 100 -4.07 -9.81 -25.65
N ALA A 101 -3.86 -10.62 -26.70
CA ALA A 101 -4.43 -10.40 -28.02
C ALA A 101 -5.93 -10.72 -28.09
N GLU A 102 -6.44 -11.57 -27.20
CA GLU A 102 -7.87 -11.84 -27.04
C GLU A 102 -8.55 -10.68 -26.30
N VAL A 103 -7.99 -10.23 -25.16
CA VAL A 103 -8.49 -9.07 -24.41
C VAL A 103 -8.60 -7.84 -25.30
N ARG A 104 -7.57 -7.58 -26.13
CA ARG A 104 -7.63 -6.48 -27.10
C ARG A 104 -8.79 -6.65 -28.09
N ARG A 105 -8.93 -7.84 -28.70
CA ARG A 105 -9.99 -8.12 -29.68
C ARG A 105 -11.39 -8.00 -29.05
N TRP A 106 -11.54 -8.44 -27.80
CA TRP A 106 -12.77 -8.32 -27.03
C TRP A 106 -13.15 -6.86 -26.77
N LEU A 107 -12.18 -6.03 -26.37
CA LEU A 107 -12.41 -4.59 -26.18
C LEU A 107 -12.69 -3.87 -27.51
N GLU A 108 -12.05 -4.26 -28.61
CA GLU A 108 -12.30 -3.73 -29.95
C GLU A 108 -13.69 -4.12 -30.49
N ALA A 109 -14.22 -5.29 -30.10
CA ALA A 109 -15.53 -5.78 -30.51
C ALA A 109 -16.71 -5.14 -29.74
N GLU A 110 -16.45 -4.39 -28.66
CA GLU A 110 -17.45 -3.79 -27.77
C GLU A 110 -18.50 -4.80 -27.24
N ASP A 111 -18.07 -6.05 -27.06
CA ASP A 111 -18.93 -7.15 -26.62
C ASP A 111 -19.06 -7.15 -25.08
N ALA A 112 -20.29 -6.92 -24.59
CA ALA A 112 -20.60 -6.89 -23.16
C ALA A 112 -20.32 -8.22 -22.46
N ASP A 113 -20.58 -9.36 -23.13
CA ASP A 113 -20.31 -10.69 -22.56
C ASP A 113 -18.80 -10.91 -22.38
N LYS A 114 -17.98 -10.26 -23.21
CA LYS A 114 -16.53 -10.31 -23.11
C LYS A 114 -15.97 -9.36 -22.06
N LEU A 115 -16.66 -8.27 -21.74
CA LEU A 115 -16.27 -7.45 -20.59
C LEU A 115 -16.32 -8.26 -19.30
N ASP A 116 -17.38 -9.05 -19.08
CA ASP A 116 -17.48 -9.93 -17.91
C ASP A 116 -16.34 -10.96 -17.85
N GLU A 117 -15.92 -11.49 -19.00
CA GLU A 117 -14.78 -12.40 -19.09
C GLU A 117 -13.46 -11.70 -18.70
N ILE A 118 -13.25 -10.45 -19.14
CA ILE A 118 -12.12 -9.60 -18.73
C ILE A 118 -12.16 -9.34 -17.21
N LEU A 119 -13.32 -9.01 -16.65
CA LEU A 119 -13.48 -8.76 -15.21
C LEU A 119 -13.15 -10.00 -14.38
N ARG A 120 -13.56 -11.20 -14.83
CA ARG A 120 -13.21 -12.47 -14.17
C ARG A 120 -11.71 -12.77 -14.18
N LEU A 121 -10.99 -12.33 -15.20
CA LEU A 121 -9.53 -12.47 -15.25
C LEU A 121 -8.83 -11.54 -14.24
N GLY A 122 -9.48 -10.45 -13.82
CA GLY A 122 -9.03 -9.58 -12.73
C GLY A 122 -7.61 -9.02 -12.93
N ALA A 123 -6.76 -9.16 -11.92
CA ALA A 123 -5.39 -8.62 -11.96
C ALA A 123 -4.50 -9.21 -13.08
N ASN A 124 -4.89 -10.36 -13.67
CA ASN A 124 -4.09 -11.06 -14.68
C ASN A 124 -4.06 -10.34 -16.04
N VAL A 125 -5.00 -9.42 -16.28
CA VAL A 125 -5.08 -8.64 -17.52
C VAL A 125 -4.69 -7.17 -17.32
N LEU A 126 -4.25 -6.81 -16.13
CA LEU A 126 -3.95 -5.41 -15.79
C LEU A 126 -2.82 -4.82 -16.64
N ASP A 127 -1.80 -5.61 -16.99
CA ASP A 127 -0.69 -5.16 -17.82
C ASP A 127 -1.11 -4.88 -19.26
N VAL A 128 -1.97 -5.72 -19.85
CA VAL A 128 -2.52 -5.46 -21.19
C VAL A 128 -3.41 -4.23 -21.18
N LEU A 129 -4.27 -4.07 -20.16
CA LEU A 129 -5.14 -2.89 -20.04
C LEU A 129 -4.31 -1.60 -19.96
N LEU A 130 -3.32 -1.55 -19.06
CA LEU A 130 -2.42 -0.40 -18.92
C LEU A 130 -1.64 -0.07 -20.20
N LYS A 131 -1.28 -1.09 -21.00
CA LYS A 131 -0.67 -0.89 -22.32
C LYS A 131 -1.66 -0.27 -23.30
N LEU A 132 -2.91 -0.76 -23.32
CA LEU A 132 -3.96 -0.24 -24.19
C LEU A 132 -4.37 1.20 -23.83
N GLU A 133 -4.28 1.61 -22.56
CA GLU A 133 -4.54 3.01 -22.17
C GLU A 133 -3.57 4.02 -22.81
N ARG A 134 -2.42 3.56 -23.30
CA ARG A 134 -1.39 4.37 -23.98
C ARG A 134 -1.54 4.37 -25.50
N CYS A 135 -2.51 3.63 -26.05
CA CYS A 135 -2.73 3.62 -27.49
C CYS A 135 -3.36 4.93 -27.97
N THR A 136 -3.26 5.18 -29.28
CA THR A 136 -3.83 6.38 -29.93
C THR A 136 -5.33 6.26 -30.20
N ASP A 137 -5.87 5.04 -30.18
CA ASP A 137 -7.30 4.81 -30.38
C ASP A 137 -8.07 5.21 -29.10
N ALA A 138 -8.84 6.29 -29.20
CA ALA A 138 -9.59 6.84 -28.07
C ALA A 138 -10.66 5.89 -27.53
N ARG A 139 -11.28 5.08 -28.39
CA ARG A 139 -12.33 4.13 -27.98
C ARG A 139 -11.72 2.97 -27.22
N LEU A 140 -10.69 2.35 -27.79
CA LEU A 140 -9.98 1.23 -27.17
C LEU A 140 -9.33 1.67 -25.84
N LYS A 141 -8.76 2.88 -25.80
CA LYS A 141 -8.25 3.49 -24.56
C LYS A 141 -9.36 3.62 -23.51
N GLY A 142 -10.52 4.16 -23.87
CA GLY A 142 -11.65 4.32 -22.94
C GLY A 142 -12.19 2.98 -22.42
N ALA A 143 -12.31 1.98 -23.30
CA ALA A 143 -12.74 0.63 -22.93
C ALA A 143 -11.74 -0.04 -21.96
N ALA A 144 -10.43 0.08 -22.22
CA ALA A 144 -9.38 -0.43 -21.34
C ALA A 144 -9.38 0.27 -19.97
N GLN A 145 -9.55 1.59 -19.95
CA GLN A 145 -9.68 2.37 -18.70
C GLN A 145 -10.88 1.91 -17.88
N ASN A 146 -12.04 1.75 -18.50
CA ASN A 146 -13.25 1.30 -17.84
C ASN A 146 -13.08 -0.10 -17.23
N ALA A 147 -12.55 -1.05 -18.00
CA ALA A 147 -12.26 -2.40 -17.49
C ALA A 147 -11.26 -2.38 -16.33
N ARG A 148 -10.19 -1.58 -16.44
CA ARG A 148 -9.19 -1.42 -15.37
C ARG A 148 -9.83 -0.89 -14.09
N ILE A 149 -10.63 0.17 -14.19
CA ILE A 149 -11.30 0.80 -13.03
C ILE A 149 -12.17 -0.24 -12.30
N GLN A 150 -13.01 -0.96 -13.03
CA GLN A 150 -13.89 -1.98 -12.46
C GLN A 150 -13.10 -3.11 -11.80
N ILE A 151 -12.02 -3.58 -12.44
CA ILE A 151 -11.12 -4.58 -11.86
C ILE A 151 -10.50 -4.05 -10.56
N THR A 152 -9.98 -2.83 -10.55
CA THR A 152 -9.32 -2.26 -9.36
C THR A 152 -10.30 -1.99 -8.22
N ASP A 153 -11.54 -1.60 -8.52
CA ASP A 153 -12.58 -1.38 -7.51
C ASP A 153 -13.01 -2.71 -6.88
N ALA A 154 -13.31 -3.72 -7.70
CA ALA A 154 -13.68 -5.06 -7.22
C ALA A 154 -12.56 -5.69 -6.40
N TRP A 155 -11.33 -5.55 -6.89
CA TRP A 155 -10.11 -5.96 -6.22
C TRP A 155 -9.95 -5.33 -4.83
N ALA A 156 -10.15 -4.01 -4.71
CA ALA A 156 -10.00 -3.33 -3.44
C ALA A 156 -11.03 -3.82 -2.41
N VAL A 157 -12.29 -4.01 -2.84
CA VAL A 157 -13.36 -4.57 -2.01
C VAL A 157 -13.01 -5.97 -1.50
N GLU A 158 -12.49 -6.84 -2.38
CA GLU A 158 -12.02 -8.17 -2.00
C GLU A 158 -10.88 -8.07 -0.97
N ARG A 159 -9.94 -7.14 -1.15
CA ARG A 159 -8.82 -6.97 -0.20
C ARG A 159 -9.26 -6.44 1.16
N TRP A 160 -10.19 -5.50 1.22
CA TRP A 160 -10.78 -5.08 2.50
C TRP A 160 -11.47 -6.25 3.21
N THR A 161 -12.17 -7.09 2.45
CA THR A 161 -12.82 -8.30 2.97
C THR A 161 -11.80 -9.27 3.56
N HIS A 162 -10.73 -9.57 2.80
CA HIS A 162 -9.66 -10.45 3.27
C HIS A 162 -8.96 -9.89 4.50
N LEU A 163 -8.61 -8.61 4.49
CA LEU A 163 -7.93 -7.95 5.60
C LEU A 163 -8.75 -8.02 6.89
N ILE A 164 -10.06 -7.76 6.81
CA ILE A 164 -10.91 -7.63 8.01
C ILE A 164 -11.43 -8.97 8.51
N LYS A 165 -11.87 -9.84 7.60
CA LYS A 165 -12.53 -11.10 7.98
C LYS A 165 -11.58 -12.28 8.02
N ILE A 166 -10.64 -12.36 7.08
CA ILE A 166 -9.79 -13.56 6.90
C ILE A 166 -8.48 -13.42 7.68
N GLU A 167 -7.86 -12.23 7.68
CA GLU A 167 -6.58 -11.97 8.36
C GLU A 167 -6.67 -10.82 9.39
N PRO A 168 -7.53 -10.93 10.42
CA PRO A 168 -7.78 -9.84 11.38
C PRO A 168 -6.52 -9.41 12.16
N THR A 169 -5.53 -10.29 12.31
CA THR A 169 -4.23 -9.93 12.90
C THR A 169 -3.45 -8.97 12.01
N LYS A 170 -3.54 -9.10 10.68
CA LYS A 170 -3.00 -8.10 9.75
C LYS A 170 -3.86 -6.85 9.72
N ALA A 171 -5.18 -6.95 9.98
CA ALA A 171 -5.99 -5.76 10.18
C ALA A 171 -5.46 -4.87 11.31
N ALA A 172 -4.79 -5.43 12.34
CA ALA A 172 -4.11 -4.68 13.39
C ALA A 172 -2.97 -3.78 12.88
N THR A 173 -2.45 -4.06 11.67
CA THR A 173 -1.35 -3.32 11.03
C THR A 173 -1.89 -2.27 10.07
N LEU A 174 -1.57 -1.00 10.33
CA LEU A 174 -2.17 0.13 9.63
C LEU A 174 -1.65 0.28 8.20
N GLU A 175 -0.43 -0.20 7.97
CA GLU A 175 0.21 -0.15 6.67
C GLU A 175 -0.55 -0.97 5.63
N GLU A 176 -1.22 -2.07 6.00
CA GLU A 176 -1.92 -2.92 5.03
C GLU A 176 -3.08 -2.18 4.36
N GLY A 177 -3.85 -1.39 5.10
CA GLY A 177 -4.87 -0.54 4.50
C GLY A 177 -4.29 0.54 3.58
N ALA A 178 -3.15 1.14 3.95
CA ALA A 178 -2.48 2.15 3.13
C ALA A 178 -1.85 1.56 1.85
N LEU A 179 -1.42 0.29 1.89
CA LEU A 179 -0.97 -0.47 0.72
C LEU A 179 -2.13 -0.75 -0.24
N ILE A 180 -3.30 -1.15 0.26
CA ILE A 180 -4.51 -1.36 -0.55
C ILE A 180 -4.87 -0.08 -1.32
N LEU A 181 -4.96 1.06 -0.62
CA LEU A 181 -5.28 2.35 -1.26
C LEU A 181 -4.25 2.75 -2.33
N SER A 182 -2.97 2.53 -2.05
CA SER A 182 -1.89 2.82 -3.02
C SER A 182 -2.02 1.98 -4.28
N GLN A 183 -2.27 0.68 -4.15
CA GLN A 183 -2.45 -0.22 -5.30
C GLN A 183 -3.76 -0.01 -6.04
N TRP A 184 -4.83 0.35 -5.34
CA TRP A 184 -6.09 0.71 -5.99
C TRP A 184 -5.92 1.93 -6.90
N GLY A 185 -5.33 3.01 -6.36
CA GLY A 185 -5.11 4.26 -7.11
C GLY A 185 -4.02 4.13 -8.18
N TYR A 186 -3.00 3.33 -7.89
CA TYR A 186 -1.86 3.07 -8.75
C TYR A 186 -1.63 1.57 -8.82
N PRO A 187 -2.26 0.88 -9.79
CA PRO A 187 -2.15 -0.57 -9.89
C PRO A 187 -0.69 -0.99 -9.93
N THR A 188 0.18 -0.21 -10.58
CA THR A 188 1.64 -0.44 -10.67
C THR A 188 2.47 -0.20 -9.41
N ALA A 189 1.85 0.17 -8.27
CA ALA A 189 2.57 0.47 -7.03
C ALA A 189 3.34 -0.75 -6.49
N ASP A 190 4.59 -0.50 -6.08
CA ASP A 190 5.53 -1.55 -5.65
C ASP A 190 5.38 -1.86 -4.16
N VAL A 191 4.48 -2.78 -3.81
CA VAL A 191 4.24 -3.18 -2.42
C VAL A 191 5.48 -3.76 -1.76
N SER A 192 6.24 -4.60 -2.47
CA SER A 192 7.50 -5.16 -1.94
C SER A 192 8.51 -4.05 -1.64
N GLY A 193 8.65 -3.08 -2.54
CA GLY A 193 9.49 -1.90 -2.36
C GLY A 193 9.06 -1.05 -1.16
N MET A 194 7.76 -0.81 -0.99
CA MET A 194 7.22 -0.06 0.16
C MET A 194 7.52 -0.76 1.49
N ARG A 195 7.27 -2.07 1.59
CA ARG A 195 7.57 -2.84 2.80
C ARG A 195 9.08 -2.84 3.11
N LEU A 196 9.92 -2.99 2.08
CA LEU A 196 11.38 -2.93 2.24
C LEU A 196 11.84 -1.53 2.70
N ALA A 197 11.21 -0.45 2.22
CA ALA A 197 11.52 0.90 2.68
C ALA A 197 11.19 1.08 4.17
N LEU A 198 10.00 0.61 4.61
CA LEU A 198 9.62 0.63 6.02
C LEU A 198 10.59 -0.20 6.89
N GLU A 199 11.02 -1.35 6.40
CA GLU A 199 12.00 -2.19 7.09
C GLU A 199 13.36 -1.50 7.24
N LYS A 200 13.85 -0.87 6.17
CA LYS A 200 15.11 -0.10 6.21
C LYS A 200 15.04 1.07 7.19
N LEU A 201 13.90 1.75 7.26
CA LEU A 201 13.69 2.83 8.22
C LEU A 201 13.68 2.31 9.67
N ALA A 202 13.08 1.14 9.91
CA ALA A 202 13.10 0.49 11.21
C ALA A 202 14.50 0.05 11.62
N GLN A 203 15.24 -0.59 10.71
CA GLN A 203 16.64 -0.95 10.92
C GLN A 203 17.45 0.31 11.27
N ARG A 204 17.26 1.40 10.53
CA ARG A 204 17.97 2.65 10.79
C ARG A 204 17.63 3.24 12.16
N ALA A 205 16.36 3.24 12.55
CA ALA A 205 15.95 3.67 13.88
C ALA A 205 16.57 2.79 14.99
N GLN A 206 16.65 1.47 14.79
CA GLN A 206 17.29 0.54 15.73
C GLN A 206 18.80 0.80 15.88
N GLU A 207 19.50 1.11 14.78
CA GLU A 207 20.91 1.54 14.79
C GLU A 207 21.10 2.84 15.60
N LEU A 208 20.13 3.75 15.54
CA LEU A 208 20.09 4.98 16.32
C LEU A 208 19.64 4.80 17.78
N GLY A 209 19.29 3.57 18.19
CA GLY A 209 18.95 3.23 19.58
C GLY A 209 17.47 2.95 19.85
N ALA A 210 16.59 2.92 18.84
CA ALA A 210 15.19 2.53 18.99
C ALA A 210 15.07 1.02 19.25
N ARG A 211 15.27 0.60 20.50
CA ARG A 211 15.20 -0.80 20.93
C ARG A 211 13.95 -1.05 21.76
N ARG A 212 13.36 -2.23 21.59
CA ARG A 212 12.23 -2.71 22.39
C ARG A 212 12.61 -2.68 23.89
N SER A 213 11.67 -2.22 24.73
CA SER A 213 11.81 -2.31 26.18
C SER A 213 11.79 -3.76 26.66
N SER A 214 12.66 -4.11 27.60
CA SER A 214 12.73 -5.47 28.18
C SER A 214 11.52 -5.82 29.05
N THR A 215 10.73 -4.84 29.49
CA THR A 215 9.59 -5.02 30.40
C THR A 215 8.21 -4.92 29.71
N GLY A 216 8.18 -4.95 28.37
CA GLY A 216 6.94 -4.75 27.59
C GLY A 216 6.73 -3.27 27.28
N LEU A 217 6.06 -2.53 28.19
CA LEU A 217 5.90 -1.08 28.06
C LEU A 217 7.16 -0.33 28.52
N PRO A 218 7.57 0.73 27.82
CA PRO A 218 8.73 1.54 28.20
C PRO A 218 8.40 2.47 29.37
N SER A 219 9.41 2.79 30.18
CA SER A 219 9.40 4.00 31.01
C SER A 219 9.38 5.28 30.15
N GLU A 220 9.09 6.42 30.75
CA GLU A 220 9.06 7.70 30.03
C GLU A 220 10.40 8.02 29.35
N ASP A 221 11.53 7.81 30.04
CA ASP A 221 12.86 8.09 29.49
C ASP A 221 13.24 7.14 28.34
N GLU A 222 12.91 5.85 28.47
CA GLU A 222 13.08 4.88 27.38
C GLU A 222 12.22 5.26 26.17
N ALA A 223 10.95 5.61 26.39
CA ALA A 223 10.05 6.02 25.32
C ALA A 223 10.60 7.24 24.59
N LYS A 224 11.05 8.27 25.32
CA LYS A 224 11.66 9.48 24.76
C LYS A 224 12.90 9.16 23.91
N ALA A 225 13.77 8.27 24.38
CA ALA A 225 14.95 7.85 23.62
C ALA A 225 14.57 7.11 22.32
N ILE A 226 13.61 6.19 22.38
CA ILE A 226 13.10 5.47 21.21
C ILE A 226 12.45 6.44 20.21
N ILE A 227 11.61 7.35 20.68
CA ILE A 227 10.95 8.39 19.87
C ILE A 227 11.99 9.28 19.20
N ALA A 228 13.03 9.71 19.90
CA ALA A 228 14.10 10.53 19.33
C ALA A 228 14.85 9.80 18.19
N ALA A 229 15.15 8.51 18.37
CA ALA A 229 15.78 7.68 17.34
C ALA A 229 14.86 7.48 16.11
N LEU A 230 13.56 7.22 16.35
CA LEU A 230 12.55 7.13 15.29
C LEU A 230 12.45 8.44 14.50
N ASN A 231 12.35 9.58 15.20
CA ASN A 231 12.21 10.87 14.56
C ASN A 231 13.47 11.26 13.77
N THR A 232 14.65 10.91 14.28
CA THR A 232 15.90 11.12 13.57
C THR A 232 15.93 10.30 12.27
N ALA A 233 15.61 9.01 12.33
CA ALA A 233 15.55 8.16 11.14
C ALA A 233 14.52 8.66 10.11
N LEU A 234 13.31 9.00 10.55
CA LEU A 234 12.18 9.31 9.69
C LEU A 234 12.21 10.74 9.12
N PHE A 235 12.49 11.73 9.97
CA PHE A 235 12.35 13.15 9.61
C PHE A 235 13.69 13.81 9.34
N ALA A 236 14.71 13.57 10.18
CA ALA A 236 16.01 14.24 10.01
C ALA A 236 16.86 13.60 8.89
N GLU A 237 16.94 12.27 8.84
CA GLU A 237 17.78 11.56 7.86
C GLU A 237 17.00 11.18 6.59
N TYR A 238 15.85 10.51 6.75
CA TYR A 238 15.05 10.13 5.58
C TYR A 238 14.33 11.32 4.95
N GLY A 239 13.97 12.34 5.73
CA GLY A 239 13.42 13.60 5.21
C GLY A 239 11.91 13.61 5.00
N LEU A 240 11.14 12.80 5.74
CA LEU A 240 9.68 12.92 5.72
C LEU A 240 9.26 14.30 6.21
N GLN A 241 8.22 14.85 5.61
CA GLN A 241 7.65 16.12 6.05
C GLN A 241 6.16 16.23 5.71
N GLY A 242 5.45 17.01 6.53
CA GLY A 242 4.10 17.46 6.21
C GLY A 242 4.07 18.33 4.94
N ASN A 243 3.08 18.11 4.08
CA ASN A 243 2.88 18.93 2.88
C ASN A 243 1.76 19.96 3.10
N ALA A 244 2.02 21.01 3.87
CA ALA A 244 1.05 22.08 4.11
C ALA A 244 0.75 22.92 2.85
N GLU A 245 1.74 23.09 1.97
CA GLU A 245 1.62 23.91 0.76
C GLU A 245 0.63 23.33 -0.26
N ASN A 246 0.66 22.00 -0.44
CA ASN A 246 -0.24 21.29 -1.35
C ASN A 246 -0.94 20.14 -0.60
N TYR A 247 -1.66 20.50 0.47
CA TYR A 247 -2.28 19.55 1.40
C TYR A 247 -3.24 18.57 0.71
N TYR A 248 -4.05 19.08 -0.21
CA TYR A 248 -5.08 18.32 -0.91
C TYR A 248 -4.57 17.55 -2.14
N ASP A 249 -3.26 17.42 -2.33
CA ASP A 249 -2.69 16.49 -3.31
C ASP A 249 -3.02 15.04 -2.89
N PRO A 250 -3.75 14.25 -3.71
CA PRO A 250 -4.09 12.87 -3.38
C PRO A 250 -2.86 12.00 -3.11
N GLU A 251 -1.72 12.31 -3.73
CA GLU A 251 -0.46 11.61 -3.52
C GLU A 251 0.03 11.68 -2.07
N ASN A 252 -0.31 12.73 -1.33
CA ASN A 252 0.04 12.82 0.08
C ASN A 252 -0.69 11.76 0.93
N SER A 253 -1.75 11.13 0.42
CA SER A 253 -2.49 10.07 1.11
C SER A 253 -2.04 8.67 0.71
N MET A 254 -1.29 8.52 -0.40
CA MET A 254 -0.91 7.24 -0.96
C MET A 254 0.49 6.84 -0.47
N LEU A 255 0.59 5.75 0.28
CA LEU A 255 1.85 5.28 0.88
C LEU A 255 3.01 5.18 -0.12
N HIS A 256 2.77 4.68 -1.34
CA HIS A 256 3.82 4.58 -2.36
C HIS A 256 4.43 5.94 -2.72
N ALA A 257 3.58 6.96 -2.85
CA ALA A 257 3.98 8.32 -3.17
C ALA A 257 4.55 9.05 -1.96
N VAL A 258 4.01 8.82 -0.76
CA VAL A 258 4.55 9.37 0.50
C VAL A 258 5.97 8.89 0.72
N LEU A 259 6.25 7.60 0.53
CA LEU A 259 7.61 7.06 0.65
C LEU A 259 8.53 7.61 -0.44
N ALA A 260 8.08 7.71 -1.69
CA ALA A 260 8.91 8.18 -2.80
C ALA A 260 9.20 9.69 -2.74
N ARG A 261 8.17 10.51 -2.46
CA ARG A 261 8.23 11.98 -2.43
C ARG A 261 8.61 12.54 -1.07
N LYS A 262 8.57 11.71 -0.03
CA LYS A 262 8.82 12.07 1.38
C LYS A 262 7.87 13.16 1.90
N LYS A 263 6.69 13.27 1.30
CA LYS A 263 5.67 14.27 1.61
C LYS A 263 4.34 13.58 1.90
N GLY A 264 3.67 13.98 2.98
CA GLY A 264 2.40 13.38 3.37
C GLY A 264 1.49 14.33 4.16
N ILE A 265 0.31 13.83 4.48
CA ILE A 265 -0.67 14.44 5.40
C ILE A 265 -0.64 13.74 6.76
N PRO A 266 -1.27 14.30 7.83
CA PRO A 266 -1.18 13.75 9.18
C PRO A 266 -1.45 12.25 9.29
N ILE A 267 -2.48 11.75 8.60
CA ILE A 267 -2.82 10.32 8.65
C ILE A 267 -1.77 9.43 7.99
N SER A 268 -1.27 9.82 6.81
CA SER A 268 -0.29 9.02 6.07
C SER A 268 1.07 8.96 6.77
N LEU A 269 1.52 10.08 7.34
CA LEU A 269 2.78 10.16 8.09
C LEU A 269 2.66 9.40 9.41
N SER A 270 1.49 9.43 10.04
CA SER A 270 1.22 8.64 11.24
C SER A 270 1.25 7.14 10.98
N VAL A 271 0.79 6.68 9.81
CA VAL A 271 0.93 5.27 9.41
C VAL A 271 2.39 4.89 9.25
N VAL A 272 3.19 5.69 8.55
CA VAL A 272 4.62 5.40 8.36
C VAL A 272 5.34 5.36 9.71
N TRP A 273 5.11 6.35 10.57
CA TRP A 273 5.71 6.41 11.89
C TRP A 273 5.33 5.19 12.74
N ALA A 274 4.03 4.85 12.81
CA ALA A 274 3.56 3.71 13.59
C ALA A 274 4.06 2.36 13.05
N ALA A 275 4.14 2.21 11.71
CA ALA A 275 4.67 1.01 11.08
C ALA A 275 6.15 0.79 11.44
N VAL A 276 6.95 1.86 11.47
CA VAL A 276 8.37 1.80 11.84
C VAL A 276 8.55 1.60 13.34
N ALA A 277 7.78 2.31 14.18
CA ALA A 277 7.79 2.17 15.63
C ALA A 277 7.50 0.73 16.08
N ARG A 278 6.47 0.11 15.51
CA ARG A 278 6.08 -1.28 15.81
C ARG A 278 7.16 -2.29 15.42
N ARG A 279 7.87 -2.08 14.31
CA ARG A 279 9.03 -2.89 13.91
C ARG A 279 10.22 -2.72 14.87
N CYS A 280 10.35 -1.55 15.51
CA CYS A 280 11.29 -1.32 16.60
C CYS A 280 10.81 -1.90 17.94
N GLY A 281 9.61 -2.50 17.97
CA GLY A 281 9.01 -3.08 19.17
C GLY A 281 8.41 -2.06 20.13
N LEU A 282 8.19 -0.82 19.68
CA LEU A 282 7.45 0.19 20.43
C LEU A 282 5.95 0.01 20.22
N GLU A 283 5.20 -0.18 21.29
CA GLU A 283 3.74 -0.16 21.23
C GLU A 283 3.25 1.27 20.95
N CYS A 284 2.33 1.42 19.99
CA CYS A 284 1.75 2.71 19.65
C CYS A 284 0.39 2.59 18.96
N HIS A 285 -0.46 3.58 19.19
CA HIS A 285 -1.87 3.61 18.79
C HIS A 285 -2.21 4.94 18.13
N PRO A 286 -2.36 5.01 16.79
CA PRO A 286 -2.88 6.21 16.15
C PRO A 286 -4.31 6.48 16.57
N LEU A 287 -4.58 7.74 16.86
CA LEU A 287 -5.86 8.24 17.34
C LEU A 287 -6.61 8.80 16.14
N ALA A 288 -7.53 8.00 15.62
CA ALA A 288 -8.31 8.34 14.44
C ALA A 288 -9.58 9.13 14.77
N ASP A 289 -9.75 9.66 15.98
CA ASP A 289 -10.90 10.51 16.33
C ASP A 289 -10.51 11.97 16.61
N MET A 290 -9.24 12.33 16.44
CA MET A 290 -8.77 13.70 16.63
C MET A 290 -9.26 14.62 15.50
N PRO A 291 -9.98 15.73 15.78
CA PRO A 291 -10.51 16.60 14.73
C PRO A 291 -9.40 17.15 13.83
N ARG A 292 -9.60 17.08 12.50
CA ARG A 292 -8.67 17.60 11.46
C ARG A 292 -7.21 17.08 11.52
N HIS A 293 -6.90 16.15 12.40
CA HIS A 293 -5.52 15.69 12.64
C HIS A 293 -5.48 14.21 13.03
N VAL A 294 -4.30 13.60 12.94
CA VAL A 294 -4.05 12.26 13.47
C VAL A 294 -2.79 12.35 14.32
N LEU A 295 -2.90 11.86 15.55
CA LEU A 295 -1.80 11.78 16.51
C LEU A 295 -1.56 10.31 16.86
N ILE A 296 -0.40 10.00 17.42
CA ILE A 296 -0.03 8.64 17.81
C ILE A 296 0.21 8.61 19.30
N ARG A 297 -0.57 7.81 20.03
CA ARG A 297 -0.38 7.56 21.46
C ARG A 297 0.68 6.48 21.67
N VAL A 298 1.62 6.73 22.58
CA VAL A 298 2.65 5.79 23.04
C VAL A 298 2.39 5.50 24.52
N PRO A 299 1.84 4.32 24.85
CA PRO A 299 1.56 3.96 26.24
C PRO A 299 2.85 3.79 27.05
N LEU A 300 2.85 4.30 28.28
CA LEU A 300 3.96 4.17 29.21
C LEU A 300 3.69 3.15 30.32
N ARG A 301 4.76 2.56 30.85
CA ARG A 301 4.70 1.74 32.05
C ARG A 301 4.27 2.59 33.24
N ALA A 302 3.33 2.08 34.04
CA ALA A 302 2.96 2.71 35.31
C ALA A 302 4.18 2.72 36.25
N SER A 303 4.50 3.88 36.85
CA SER A 303 5.44 3.93 37.96
C SER A 303 4.74 3.54 39.27
N ASP A 304 5.51 3.04 40.24
CA ASP A 304 4.99 2.65 41.56
C ASP A 304 4.30 3.83 42.30
N SER A 305 4.63 5.07 41.94
CA SER A 305 4.01 6.30 42.44
C SER A 305 2.80 6.80 41.65
N ALA A 306 2.47 6.20 40.49
CA ALA A 306 1.50 6.73 39.52
C ALA A 306 0.07 6.19 39.66
N GLU A 307 -0.16 5.20 40.53
CA GLU A 307 -1.50 4.64 40.77
C GLU A 307 -2.51 5.68 41.29
N SER A 308 -2.03 6.85 41.76
CA SER A 308 -2.83 7.96 42.26
C SER A 308 -3.02 9.13 41.27
N ALA A 309 -2.49 9.07 40.04
CA ALA A 309 -2.39 10.23 39.13
C ALA A 309 -3.45 10.32 38.01
N GLY A 310 -4.56 9.57 38.09
CA GLY A 310 -5.66 9.61 37.11
C GLY A 310 -5.56 8.57 35.97
N PRO A 311 -6.36 8.71 34.90
CA PRO A 311 -6.42 7.76 33.79
C PRO A 311 -5.06 7.57 33.08
N ALA A 312 -4.77 6.35 32.63
CA ALA A 312 -3.50 6.01 31.98
C ALA A 312 -3.15 6.89 30.77
N VAL A 313 -4.16 7.28 29.97
CA VAL A 313 -4.00 8.19 28.82
C VAL A 313 -3.34 9.52 29.21
N MET A 314 -3.56 10.03 30.42
CA MET A 314 -2.99 11.31 30.85
C MET A 314 -1.49 11.25 31.13
N ARG A 315 -0.94 10.03 31.28
CA ARG A 315 0.49 9.79 31.51
C ARG A 315 1.25 9.48 30.23
N ASP A 316 0.55 9.11 29.17
CA ASP A 316 1.16 8.66 27.93
C ASP A 316 1.74 9.81 27.10
N LEU A 317 2.58 9.45 26.13
CA LEU A 317 3.14 10.39 25.17
C LEU A 317 2.32 10.39 23.87
N TYR A 318 2.28 11.53 23.20
CA TYR A 318 1.56 11.72 21.95
C TYR A 318 2.48 12.29 20.88
N ILE A 319 2.42 11.74 19.68
CA ILE A 319 3.31 12.11 18.58
C ILE A 319 2.51 12.72 17.45
N ASP A 320 2.95 13.89 17.02
CA ASP A 320 2.51 14.54 15.78
C ASP A 320 3.51 14.26 14.66
N ALA A 321 3.21 13.27 13.83
CA ALA A 321 4.07 12.92 12.68
C ALA A 321 4.02 13.97 11.56
N PHE A 322 3.03 14.86 11.53
CA PHE A 322 2.96 15.94 10.55
C PHE A 322 3.92 17.07 10.88
N ASP A 323 4.09 17.37 12.18
CA ASP A 323 5.03 18.35 12.72
C ASP A 323 6.38 17.71 13.09
N GLY A 324 6.93 16.88 12.20
CA GLY A 324 8.27 16.30 12.34
C GLY A 324 8.44 15.31 13.50
N GLY A 325 7.36 14.69 13.96
CA GLY A 325 7.39 13.76 15.10
C GLY A 325 7.34 14.48 16.45
N LYS A 326 6.87 15.72 16.50
CA LYS A 326 6.73 16.49 17.74
C LYS A 326 6.02 15.67 18.82
N MET A 327 6.71 15.53 19.95
CA MET A 327 6.22 14.82 21.11
C MET A 327 5.47 15.78 22.03
N LEU A 328 4.32 15.35 22.51
CA LEU A 328 3.42 16.09 23.38
C LEU A 328 3.11 15.23 24.62
N VAL A 329 3.11 15.85 25.79
CA VAL A 329 2.47 15.28 26.98
C VAL A 329 0.99 15.67 27.03
N TRP A 330 0.18 15.05 27.91
CA TRP A 330 -1.26 15.31 28.01
C TRP A 330 -1.65 16.81 28.05
N ARG A 331 -0.99 17.61 28.90
CA ARG A 331 -1.27 19.06 29.01
C ARG A 331 -0.98 19.82 27.72
N GLU A 332 -0.04 19.35 26.92
CA GLU A 332 0.29 19.93 25.61
C GLU A 332 -0.72 19.50 24.56
N LEU A 333 -1.15 18.24 24.58
CA LEU A 333 -2.23 17.73 23.75
C LEU A 333 -3.53 18.52 23.95
N VAL A 334 -3.96 18.72 25.20
CA VAL A 334 -5.17 19.48 25.54
C VAL A 334 -5.10 20.90 24.98
N ARG A 335 -3.94 21.56 25.15
CA ARG A 335 -3.71 22.92 24.62
C ARG A 335 -3.69 22.94 23.10
N PHE A 336 -3.00 21.99 22.47
CA PHE A 336 -2.90 21.86 21.02
C PHE A 336 -4.28 21.70 20.38
N LEU A 337 -5.10 20.77 20.90
CA LEU A 337 -6.45 20.55 20.40
C LEU A 337 -7.38 21.73 20.70
N GLY A 338 -7.27 22.34 21.87
CA GLY A 338 -8.06 23.53 22.21
C GLY A 338 -7.78 24.71 21.29
N ALA A 339 -6.50 24.93 20.96
CA ALA A 339 -6.10 25.94 19.97
C ALA A 339 -6.62 25.59 18.57
N MET A 340 -6.50 24.33 18.15
CA MET A 340 -6.98 23.86 16.85
C MET A 340 -8.49 24.03 16.68
N LEU A 341 -9.29 23.78 17.72
CA LEU A 341 -10.74 23.91 17.69
C LEU A 341 -11.24 25.33 17.99
N GLY A 342 -10.37 26.23 18.47
CA GLY A 342 -10.77 27.55 18.94
C GLY A 342 -11.69 27.51 20.17
N ALA A 343 -11.62 26.43 20.97
CA ALA A 343 -12.50 26.20 22.10
C ALA A 343 -11.78 25.43 23.21
N ARG A 344 -12.15 25.68 24.48
CA ARG A 344 -11.68 24.85 25.59
C ARG A 344 -12.35 23.48 25.51
N ILE A 345 -11.56 22.41 25.50
CA ILE A 345 -12.05 21.04 25.49
C ILE A 345 -12.00 20.51 26.93
N PRO A 346 -13.12 20.01 27.48
CA PRO A 346 -13.11 19.29 28.76
C PRO A 346 -12.22 18.05 28.67
N GLU A 347 -11.36 17.81 29.66
CA GLU A 347 -10.40 16.71 29.62
C GLU A 347 -11.09 15.34 29.58
N GLU A 348 -12.27 15.21 30.19
CA GLU A 348 -13.08 14.00 30.20
C GLU A 348 -13.51 13.57 28.78
N MET A 349 -13.76 14.55 27.90
CA MET A 349 -14.07 14.30 26.50
C MET A 349 -12.84 13.82 25.73
N LEU A 350 -11.65 14.28 26.10
CA LEU A 350 -10.39 13.86 25.47
C LEU A 350 -9.97 12.46 25.90
N VAL A 351 -10.25 12.07 27.15
CA VAL A 351 -9.92 10.73 27.66
C VAL A 351 -10.58 9.64 26.80
N SER A 352 -11.88 9.81 26.47
CA SER A 352 -12.60 8.87 25.60
C SER A 352 -12.09 8.87 24.16
N THR A 353 -11.66 10.03 23.67
CA THR A 353 -11.09 10.20 22.31
C THR A 353 -9.66 9.63 22.19
N ALA A 354 -8.96 9.46 23.32
CA ALA A 354 -7.60 8.91 23.40
C ALA A 354 -7.58 7.38 23.66
N GLU A 355 -8.74 6.73 23.65
CA GLU A 355 -8.84 5.27 23.62
C GLU A 355 -8.27 4.69 22.31
N ILE A 356 -7.89 3.42 22.34
CA ILE A 356 -7.30 2.76 21.17
C ILE A 356 -8.34 2.68 20.06
N THR A 357 -8.07 3.36 18.95
CA THR A 357 -8.92 3.31 17.77
C THR A 357 -8.73 1.97 17.04
N PRO A 358 -9.80 1.23 16.72
CA PRO A 358 -9.73 0.10 15.80
C PRO A 358 -9.13 0.53 14.45
N PRO A 359 -8.22 -0.25 13.85
CA PRO A 359 -7.60 0.06 12.56
C PRO A 359 -8.59 0.40 11.45
N ALA A 360 -9.76 -0.25 11.45
CA ALA A 360 -10.81 -0.01 10.46
C ALA A 360 -11.31 1.44 10.45
N GLN A 361 -11.35 2.11 11.61
CA GLN A 361 -11.70 3.53 11.67
C GLN A 361 -10.62 4.41 11.03
N LEU A 362 -9.33 4.04 11.18
CA LEU A 362 -8.25 4.75 10.50
C LEU A 362 -8.33 4.56 8.98
N TYR A 363 -8.64 3.36 8.49
CA TYR A 363 -8.86 3.12 7.05
C TYR A 363 -10.01 3.97 6.51
N PHE A 364 -11.12 4.03 7.24
CA PHE A 364 -12.26 4.89 6.87
C PHE A 364 -11.86 6.36 6.80
N ARG A 365 -11.01 6.82 7.72
CA ARG A 365 -10.48 8.19 7.70
C ARG A 365 -9.55 8.45 6.51
N MET A 366 -8.70 7.50 6.14
CA MET A 366 -7.87 7.61 4.92
C MET A 366 -8.76 7.75 3.68
N MET A 367 -9.78 6.89 3.58
CA MET A 367 -10.75 6.94 2.48
C MET A 367 -11.52 8.25 2.46
N ARG A 368 -12.01 8.74 3.61
CA ARG A 368 -12.72 10.02 3.70
C ARG A 368 -11.85 11.20 3.25
N ASN A 369 -10.56 11.18 3.58
CA ASN A 369 -9.63 12.19 3.11
C ASN A 369 -9.51 12.18 1.57
N LEU A 370 -9.35 10.99 0.98
CA LEU A 370 -9.30 10.82 -0.47
C LEU A 370 -10.64 11.18 -1.14
N GLU A 371 -11.76 10.80 -0.56
CA GLU A 371 -13.10 11.16 -1.04
C GLU A 371 -13.26 12.68 -1.16
N ASN A 372 -12.93 13.41 -0.08
CA ASN A 372 -12.98 14.87 -0.07
C ASN A 372 -12.05 15.49 -1.14
N ILE A 373 -10.85 14.94 -1.32
CA ILE A 373 -9.90 15.40 -2.36
C ILE A 373 -10.47 15.18 -3.76
N TYR A 374 -11.02 14.00 -4.03
CA TYR A 374 -11.59 13.68 -5.35
C TYR A 374 -12.88 14.44 -5.64
N GLU A 375 -13.68 14.71 -4.61
CA GLU A 375 -14.85 15.58 -4.72
C GLU A 375 -14.45 17.01 -5.11
N GLN A 376 -13.52 17.61 -4.37
CA GLN A 376 -13.06 18.97 -4.61
C GLN A 376 -12.34 19.15 -5.97
N SER A 377 -11.60 18.13 -6.41
CA SER A 377 -10.92 18.14 -7.71
C SER A 377 -11.83 17.78 -8.89
N GLY A 378 -13.05 17.29 -8.63
CA GLY A 378 -13.97 16.84 -9.67
C GLY A 378 -13.61 15.50 -10.31
N ASP A 379 -12.70 14.72 -9.72
CA ASP A 379 -12.35 13.37 -10.17
C ASP A 379 -13.45 12.37 -9.81
N ARG A 380 -14.53 12.38 -10.59
CA ARG A 380 -15.73 11.56 -10.36
C ARG A 380 -15.45 10.06 -10.38
N VAL A 381 -14.44 9.63 -11.14
CA VAL A 381 -14.07 8.22 -11.27
C VAL A 381 -13.47 7.73 -9.97
N ARG A 382 -12.43 8.41 -9.47
CA ARG A 382 -11.79 8.03 -8.21
C ARG A 382 -12.69 8.27 -7.00
N PHE A 383 -13.49 9.33 -7.03
CA PHE A 383 -14.53 9.57 -6.01
C PHE A 383 -15.46 8.35 -5.88
N ARG A 384 -16.03 7.87 -6.99
CA ARG A 384 -16.91 6.70 -6.99
C ARG A 384 -16.20 5.43 -6.48
N GLY A 385 -14.95 5.20 -6.91
CA GLY A 385 -14.20 4.02 -6.48
C GLY A 385 -13.87 4.03 -4.98
N ILE A 386 -13.64 5.21 -4.37
CA ILE A 386 -13.53 5.33 -2.92
C ILE A 386 -14.86 5.05 -2.23
N GLN A 387 -15.98 5.56 -2.75
CA GLN A 387 -17.31 5.30 -2.17
C GLN A 387 -17.67 3.80 -2.16
N ILE A 388 -17.33 3.08 -3.24
CA ILE A 388 -17.49 1.62 -3.33
C ILE A 388 -16.71 0.94 -2.20
N GLN A 389 -15.45 1.31 -2.00
CA GLN A 389 -14.60 0.75 -0.94
C GLN A 389 -15.11 1.09 0.47
N MET A 390 -15.54 2.33 0.70
CA MET A 390 -16.09 2.77 1.98
C MET A 390 -17.37 2.01 2.33
N HIS A 391 -18.26 1.82 1.36
CA HIS A 391 -19.49 1.04 1.55
C HIS A 391 -19.18 -0.42 1.92
N ALA A 392 -18.25 -1.05 1.21
CA ALA A 392 -17.79 -2.40 1.55
C ALA A 392 -17.20 -2.45 2.96
N LEU A 393 -16.32 -1.51 3.32
CA LEU A 393 -15.72 -1.44 4.64
C LEU A 393 -16.77 -1.34 5.76
N VAL A 394 -17.80 -0.51 5.59
CA VAL A 394 -18.90 -0.37 6.55
C VAL A 394 -19.70 -1.67 6.70
N GLN A 395 -20.03 -2.34 5.61
CA GLN A 395 -20.75 -3.62 5.66
C GLN A 395 -19.93 -4.70 6.40
N LEU A 396 -18.62 -4.75 6.16
CA LEU A 396 -17.71 -5.66 6.85
C LEU A 396 -17.65 -5.36 8.36
N MET A 397 -17.62 -4.10 8.76
CA MET A 397 -17.63 -3.68 10.16
C MET A 397 -18.98 -3.95 10.86
N GLN A 398 -20.11 -3.82 10.16
CA GLN A 398 -21.44 -4.06 10.74
C GLN A 398 -21.78 -5.55 10.90
N GLY A 399 -21.20 -6.42 10.07
CA GLY A 399 -21.33 -7.88 10.17
C GLY A 399 -20.30 -8.55 11.10
N SER A 400 -19.37 -7.77 11.67
CA SER A 400 -18.40 -8.22 12.66
C SER A 400 -18.89 -7.72 14.03
N GLU A 401 -18.93 -8.55 15.07
CA GLU A 401 -19.24 -8.11 16.45
C GLU A 401 -18.08 -7.26 17.03
N LEU A 402 -17.82 -6.09 16.46
CA LEU A 402 -16.94 -5.08 17.03
C LEU A 402 -17.80 -4.09 17.85
N PRO A 403 -17.33 -3.67 19.04
CA PRO A 403 -18.12 -2.87 19.95
C PRO A 403 -18.54 -1.55 19.30
N ARG A 404 -19.85 -1.38 19.11
CA ARG A 404 -20.46 -0.14 18.63
C ARG A 404 -20.24 0.96 19.67
N ARG A 405 -19.43 1.97 19.36
CA ARG A 405 -19.55 3.31 19.96
C ARG A 405 -19.28 4.40 18.92
N GLY A 406 -20.14 5.40 18.92
CA GLY A 406 -20.06 6.59 18.05
C GLY A 406 -20.85 6.41 16.75
N GLY A 407 -22.15 6.74 16.79
CA GLY A 407 -23.01 6.65 15.62
C GLY A 407 -22.48 7.48 14.46
N TYR A 408 -22.23 6.83 13.33
CA TYR A 408 -22.18 7.47 12.03
C TYR A 408 -23.52 8.16 11.80
N ARG A 409 -23.58 9.48 12.02
CA ARG A 409 -24.66 10.29 11.45
C ARG A 409 -24.40 10.37 9.96
N THR A 410 -25.01 9.45 9.22
CA THR A 410 -25.37 9.69 7.83
C THR A 410 -26.44 10.78 7.84
N GLY A 411 -26.02 12.04 7.67
CA GLY A 411 -26.89 13.16 7.36
C GLY A 411 -27.01 13.34 5.84
N PRO A 412 -28.11 13.94 5.36
CA PRO A 412 -28.63 13.85 3.99
C PRO A 412 -27.70 14.37 2.90
#